data_AF-A0A1Y1ZK91-F1
#
_entry.id   AF-A0A1Y1ZK91-F1
#
_cell.length_a   1.000
_cell.length_b   1.000
_cell.length_c   1.000
_cell.angle_alpha   90.00
_cell.angle_beta   90.00
_cell.angle_gamma   90.00
#
_symmetry.space_group_name_H-M   'P 1'
#
loop_
_entity.id
_entity.type
_entity.pdbx_description
1 polymer ?
#
loop_
_entity_poly.entity_id
_entity_poly.type
_entity_poly.pdbx_seq_one_letter_code
_entity_poly.pdbx_strand_id
1 'polypeptide(L)'
;MVLDCEYLDNILIPFDLIYYNNEDLRHKSYSDRINILNAINFEDFNNKIIKKNITKCSTFSDLQNFIISFNKFDNPSIPNDGIIITNGQSSYYDNIKVYKIKTRNTVDLRFNGRYFYARDHLIKKSTVNLPFSEYKEVCLHHHKHKNFI
;
A
#
# COMPACT_ATOMS: atom_id res chain seq x y z
N MET A 1 -11.36 19.40 -11.42
CA MET A 1 -10.18 18.59 -11.10
C MET A 1 -10.65 17.20 -10.72
N VAL A 2 -9.93 16.15 -11.14
CA VAL A 2 -10.18 14.75 -10.74
C VAL A 2 -8.87 14.18 -10.20
N LEU A 3 -8.88 13.73 -8.95
CA LEU A 3 -7.74 13.18 -8.22
C LEU A 3 -7.94 11.67 -8.01
N ASP A 4 -6.85 10.93 -8.00
CA ASP A 4 -6.81 9.56 -7.50
C ASP A 4 -6.23 9.58 -6.08
N CYS A 5 -6.99 9.06 -5.11
CA CYS A 5 -6.78 9.32 -3.69
C CYS A 5 -6.87 8.06 -2.83
N GLU A 6 -6.10 8.08 -1.76
CA GLU A 6 -6.33 7.25 -0.59
C GLU A 6 -7.18 8.03 0.41
N TYR A 7 -8.11 7.36 1.10
CA TYR A 7 -8.96 7.98 2.11
C TYR A 7 -8.58 7.43 3.49
N LEU A 8 -8.17 8.32 4.40
CA LEU A 8 -7.76 7.98 5.75
C LEU A 8 -8.27 9.04 6.72
N ASP A 9 -8.98 8.63 7.77
CA ASP A 9 -9.42 9.51 8.87
C ASP A 9 -10.10 10.81 8.43
N ASN A 10 -11.02 10.71 7.45
CA ASN A 10 -11.74 11.84 6.84
C ASN A 10 -10.87 12.80 6.02
N ILE A 11 -9.67 12.38 5.64
CA ILE A 11 -8.72 13.11 4.82
C ILE A 11 -8.49 12.35 3.51
N LEU A 12 -8.51 13.08 2.40
CA LEU A 12 -8.10 12.57 1.09
C LEU A 12 -6.61 12.83 0.86
N ILE A 13 -5.88 11.79 0.48
CA ILE A 13 -4.45 11.84 0.23
C ILE A 13 -4.22 11.48 -1.25
N PRO A 14 -4.15 12.47 -2.16
CA PRO A 14 -3.99 12.22 -3.58
C PRO A 14 -2.60 11.67 -3.89
N PHE A 15 -2.56 10.65 -4.73
CA PHE A 15 -1.32 10.04 -5.24
C PHE A 15 -1.20 10.09 -6.76
N ASP A 16 -2.24 10.54 -7.47
CA ASP A 16 -2.21 10.84 -8.91
C ASP A 16 -3.26 11.93 -9.26
N LEU A 17 -3.14 12.51 -10.46
CA LEU A 17 -3.99 13.56 -10.99
C LEU A 17 -4.50 13.18 -12.39
N ILE A 18 -5.80 12.96 -12.51
CA ILE A 18 -6.44 12.44 -13.73
C ILE A 18 -6.84 13.56 -14.68
N TYR A 19 -7.40 14.66 -14.13
CA TYR A 19 -7.95 15.76 -14.93
C TYR A 19 -7.75 17.09 -14.21
N TYR A 20 -7.25 18.09 -14.92
CA TYR A 20 -6.98 19.41 -14.36
C TYR A 20 -7.08 20.49 -15.44
N ASN A 21 -7.61 21.68 -15.12
CA ASN A 21 -7.73 22.81 -16.04
C ASN A 21 -8.26 22.47 -17.44
N ASN A 22 -9.37 21.74 -17.49
CA ASN A 22 -10.03 21.29 -18.72
C ASN A 22 -9.21 20.31 -19.60
N GLU A 23 -8.13 19.74 -19.07
CA GLU A 23 -7.26 18.78 -19.76
C GLU A 23 -7.34 17.40 -19.10
N ASP A 24 -7.51 16.35 -19.92
CA ASP A 24 -7.32 14.96 -19.51
C ASP A 24 -5.83 14.64 -19.45
N LEU A 25 -5.32 14.33 -18.26
CA LEU A 25 -3.89 14.14 -18.03
C LEU A 25 -3.45 12.69 -18.09
N ARG A 26 -4.37 11.72 -18.26
CA ARG A 26 -4.06 10.27 -18.20
C ARG A 26 -3.02 9.81 -19.22
N HIS A 27 -2.87 10.54 -20.32
CA HIS A 27 -1.90 10.28 -21.37
C HIS A 27 -0.49 10.82 -21.05
N LYS A 28 -0.35 11.77 -20.14
CA LYS A 28 0.95 12.33 -19.73
C LYS A 28 1.73 11.35 -18.86
N SER A 29 3.03 11.57 -18.72
CA SER A 29 3.86 10.76 -17.83
C SER A 29 3.45 10.96 -16.37
N TYR A 30 3.67 9.94 -15.52
CA TYR A 30 3.43 10.06 -14.08
C TYR A 30 4.19 11.24 -13.47
N SER A 31 5.43 11.48 -13.91
CA SER A 31 6.23 12.62 -13.46
C SER A 31 5.56 13.95 -13.77
N ASP A 32 4.97 14.11 -14.96
CA ASP A 32 4.26 15.35 -15.32
C ASP A 32 3.01 15.54 -14.46
N ARG A 33 2.21 14.47 -14.26
CA ARG A 33 1.01 14.53 -13.43
C ARG A 33 1.35 14.88 -11.97
N ILE A 34 2.42 14.31 -11.43
CA ILE A 34 2.90 14.61 -10.08
C ILE A 34 3.49 16.03 -9.98
N ASN A 35 4.18 16.52 -11.01
CA ASN A 35 4.66 17.90 -11.03
C ASN A 35 3.49 18.90 -10.97
N ILE A 36 2.41 18.65 -11.74
CA ILE A 36 1.19 19.47 -11.69
C ILE A 36 0.54 19.36 -10.32
N LEU A 37 0.35 18.15 -9.79
CA LEU A 37 -0.22 17.91 -8.47
C LEU A 37 0.56 18.65 -7.37
N ASN A 38 1.89 18.64 -7.46
CA ASN A 38 2.77 19.31 -6.50
C ASN A 38 2.66 20.83 -6.50
N ALA A 39 2.18 21.42 -7.60
CA ALA A 39 2.00 22.87 -7.76
C ALA A 39 0.62 23.37 -7.29
N ILE A 40 -0.31 22.46 -6.94
CA ILE A 40 -1.62 22.82 -6.41
C ILE A 40 -1.48 23.39 -4.99
N ASN A 41 -2.19 24.47 -4.68
CA ASN A 41 -2.27 24.99 -3.33
C ASN A 41 -3.22 24.12 -2.49
N PHE A 42 -2.66 23.29 -1.60
CA PHE A 42 -3.47 22.39 -0.77
C PHE A 42 -4.20 23.12 0.37
N GLU A 43 -3.81 24.34 0.71
CA GLU A 43 -4.46 25.14 1.76
C GLU A 43 -5.92 25.47 1.39
N ASP A 44 -6.21 25.61 0.08
CA ASP A 44 -7.55 25.91 -0.44
C ASP A 44 -8.58 24.81 -0.10
N PHE A 45 -8.14 23.61 0.28
CA PHE A 45 -9.01 22.49 0.62
C PHE A 45 -9.37 22.38 2.11
N ASN A 46 -9.04 23.38 2.94
CA ASN A 46 -9.38 23.42 4.37
C ASN A 46 -9.01 22.12 5.11
N ASN A 47 -7.80 21.59 4.87
CA ASN A 47 -7.27 20.34 5.44
C ASN A 47 -8.04 19.05 5.11
N LYS A 48 -9.05 19.09 4.23
CA LYS A 48 -9.76 17.88 3.78
C LYS A 48 -8.97 17.07 2.76
N ILE A 49 -8.01 17.70 2.10
CA ILE A 49 -7.09 17.07 1.15
C ILE A 49 -5.67 17.41 1.59
N ILE A 50 -4.84 16.39 1.86
CA ILE A 50 -3.45 16.55 2.27
C ILE A 50 -2.54 15.92 1.23
N LYS A 51 -1.53 16.68 0.80
CA LYS A 51 -0.53 16.24 -0.17
C LYS A 51 0.20 14.98 0.30
N LYS A 52 0.22 13.93 -0.54
CA LYS A 52 1.05 12.75 -0.30
C LYS A 52 2.53 13.10 -0.48
N ASN A 53 3.38 12.59 0.40
CA ASN A 53 4.82 12.70 0.25
C ASN A 53 5.32 11.70 -0.82
N ILE A 54 5.48 12.19 -2.05
CA ILE A 54 6.00 11.41 -3.18
C ILE A 54 7.42 11.89 -3.46
N THR A 55 8.39 10.99 -3.36
CA THR A 55 9.81 11.30 -3.59
C THR A 55 10.29 10.63 -4.87
N LYS A 56 11.00 11.38 -5.71
CA LYS A 56 11.68 10.82 -6.87
C LYS A 56 12.91 10.03 -6.40
N CYS A 57 12.97 8.75 -6.73
CA CYS A 57 14.14 7.91 -6.52
C CYS A 57 14.74 7.55 -7.88
N SER A 58 16.04 7.84 -8.07
CA SER A 58 16.75 7.50 -9.32
C SER A 58 17.65 6.28 -9.14
N THR A 59 18.02 5.98 -7.89
CA THR A 59 18.87 4.86 -7.52
C THR A 59 18.27 4.03 -6.39
N PHE A 60 18.79 2.82 -6.21
CA PHE A 60 18.44 1.99 -5.05
C PHE A 60 18.84 2.65 -3.72
N SER A 61 19.95 3.39 -3.69
CA SER A 61 20.38 4.14 -2.50
C SER A 61 19.35 5.21 -2.11
N ASP A 62 18.78 5.92 -3.09
CA ASP A 62 17.72 6.90 -2.83
C ASP A 62 16.50 6.25 -2.17
N LEU A 63 16.11 5.06 -2.65
CA LEU A 63 15.01 4.29 -2.07
C LEU A 63 15.34 3.88 -0.62
N GLN A 64 16.55 3.39 -0.36
CA GLN A 64 16.96 3.03 1.00
C GLN A 64 16.94 4.23 1.94
N ASN A 65 17.46 5.37 1.50
CA ASN A 65 17.48 6.61 2.29
C ASN A 65 16.06 7.13 2.58
N PHE A 66 15.14 7.03 1.61
CA PHE A 66 13.72 7.34 1.79
C PHE A 66 13.07 6.45 2.86
N ILE A 67 13.32 5.13 2.82
CA ILE A 67 12.77 4.20 3.83
C ILE A 67 13.32 4.52 5.22
N ILE A 68 14.62 4.78 5.32
CA ILE A 68 15.28 5.10 6.59
C ILE A 68 14.76 6.43 7.16
N SER A 69 14.49 7.43 6.31
CA SER A 69 13.96 8.71 6.77
C SER A 69 12.55 8.56 7.32
N PHE A 70 11.68 7.75 6.71
CA PHE A 70 10.35 7.44 7.26
C PHE A 70 10.43 6.79 8.65
N ASN A 71 11.28 5.78 8.83
CA ASN A 71 11.46 5.10 10.12
C ASN A 71 12.02 6.04 11.23
N LYS A 72 12.65 7.17 10.87
CA LYS A 72 13.13 8.16 11.85
C LYS A 72 12.06 9.17 12.28
N PHE A 73 11.01 9.33 11.47
CA PHE A 73 9.92 10.29 11.69
C PHE A 73 8.58 9.61 11.95
N ASP A 74 8.57 8.30 12.26
CA ASP A 74 7.34 7.54 12.53
C ASP A 74 6.46 8.32 13.51
N ASN A 75 5.43 8.96 12.95
CA ASN A 75 4.26 9.37 13.67
C ASN A 75 3.39 8.10 13.68
N PRO A 76 3.32 7.37 14.81
CA PRO A 76 2.71 6.03 14.87
C PRO A 76 1.21 5.99 14.55
N SER A 77 0.62 7.12 14.16
CA SER A 77 -0.81 7.30 13.89
C SER A 77 -1.25 6.93 12.47
N ILE A 78 -0.35 6.81 11.48
CA ILE A 78 -0.73 6.53 10.08
C ILE A 78 -0.39 5.06 9.75
N PRO A 79 -1.38 4.17 9.58
CA PRO A 79 -1.13 2.79 9.20
C PRO A 79 -0.41 2.72 7.84
N ASN A 80 0.68 1.96 7.78
CA ASN A 80 1.44 1.73 6.56
C ASN A 80 1.43 0.24 6.19
N ASP A 81 1.09 -0.06 4.93
CA ASP A 81 0.99 -1.41 4.38
C ASP A 81 2.02 -1.63 3.26
N GLY A 82 3.22 -1.08 3.46
CA GLY A 82 4.34 -1.15 2.54
C GLY A 82 4.60 0.12 1.73
N ILE A 83 5.31 -0.05 0.61
CA ILE A 83 5.76 1.03 -0.27
C ILE A 83 5.17 0.83 -1.66
N ILE A 84 4.76 1.92 -2.30
CA ILE A 84 4.35 1.96 -3.70
C ILE A 84 5.46 2.62 -4.51
N ILE A 85 5.88 1.98 -5.59
CA ILE A 85 6.86 2.49 -6.56
C ILE A 85 6.18 2.59 -7.92
N THR A 86 6.14 3.79 -8.48
CA THR A 86 5.54 4.05 -9.79
C THR A 86 6.61 4.54 -10.75
N ASN A 87 6.63 4.00 -11.97
CA ASN A 87 7.54 4.48 -13.01
C ASN A 87 7.17 5.91 -13.44
N GLY A 88 8.10 6.85 -13.30
CA GLY A 88 7.89 8.25 -13.66
C GLY A 88 7.51 8.51 -15.13
N GLN A 89 7.80 7.58 -16.04
CA GLN A 89 7.48 7.70 -17.46
C GLN A 89 6.17 7.01 -17.86
N SER A 90 5.47 6.36 -16.92
CA SER A 90 4.25 5.62 -17.23
C SER A 90 3.05 6.54 -17.42
N SER A 91 2.17 6.19 -18.36
CA SER A 91 0.83 6.79 -18.43
C SER A 91 -0.02 6.31 -17.24
N TYR A 92 -1.22 6.88 -17.07
CA TYR A 92 -2.15 6.41 -16.04
C TYR A 92 -2.66 4.98 -16.31
N TYR A 93 -2.66 4.54 -17.56
CA TYR A 93 -3.15 3.21 -17.96
C TYR A 93 -2.12 2.09 -17.75
N ASP A 94 -0.85 2.44 -17.52
CA ASP A 94 0.28 1.51 -17.44
C ASP A 94 0.40 0.84 -16.05
N ASN A 95 -0.65 0.17 -15.59
CA ASN A 95 -0.71 -0.44 -14.25
C ASN A 95 0.41 -1.48 -13.98
N ILE A 96 0.97 -2.08 -15.03
CA ILE A 96 2.10 -3.03 -14.93
C ILE A 96 3.41 -2.39 -14.47
N LYS A 97 3.49 -1.04 -14.45
CA LYS A 97 4.67 -0.27 -14.01
C LYS A 97 4.49 0.33 -12.61
N VAL A 98 3.50 -0.16 -11.87
CA VAL A 98 3.24 0.18 -10.47
C VAL A 98 3.53 -1.05 -9.61
N TYR A 99 4.42 -0.91 -8.65
CA TYR A 99 4.87 -2.00 -7.79
C TYR A 99 4.49 -1.70 -6.34
N LYS A 100 3.95 -2.70 -5.65
CA LYS A 100 3.71 -2.66 -4.21
C LYS A 100 4.65 -3.63 -3.50
N ILE A 101 5.43 -3.12 -2.56
CA ILE A 101 6.36 -3.92 -1.75
C ILE A 101 5.82 -3.96 -0.33
N LYS A 102 5.63 -5.16 0.21
CA LYS A 102 5.24 -5.42 1.60
C LYS A 102 6.28 -6.28 2.30
N THR A 103 6.49 -6.03 3.59
CA THR A 103 7.34 -6.89 4.42
C THR A 103 6.60 -8.14 4.92
N ARG A 104 5.27 -8.11 4.97
CA ARG A 104 4.42 -9.21 5.42
C ARG A 104 3.21 -9.35 4.52
N ASN A 105 2.93 -10.58 4.10
CA ASN A 105 1.68 -10.95 3.44
C ASN A 105 0.92 -11.92 4.34
N THR A 106 -0.41 -11.88 4.26
CA THR A 106 -1.28 -12.77 5.02
C THR A 106 -2.21 -13.49 4.08
N VAL A 107 -2.54 -14.74 4.42
CA VAL A 107 -3.52 -15.53 3.68
C VAL A 107 -4.64 -15.90 4.64
N ASP A 108 -5.89 -15.74 4.19
CA ASP A 108 -7.06 -16.21 4.92
C ASP A 108 -7.29 -17.68 4.58
N LEU A 109 -7.16 -18.56 5.58
CA LEU A 109 -7.44 -19.99 5.41
C LEU A 109 -8.86 -20.29 5.92
N ARG A 110 -9.71 -20.84 5.05
CA ARG A 110 -11.04 -21.32 5.44
C ARG A 110 -10.95 -22.78 5.88
N PHE A 111 -11.38 -23.08 7.11
CA PHE A 111 -11.49 -24.44 7.62
C PHE A 111 -12.80 -24.62 8.39
N ASN A 112 -13.63 -25.60 7.99
CA ASN A 112 -14.95 -25.89 8.58
C ASN A 112 -15.84 -24.65 8.81
N GLY A 113 -15.87 -23.73 7.82
CA GLY A 113 -16.67 -22.51 7.90
C GLY A 113 -16.07 -21.37 8.74
N ARG A 114 -14.87 -21.53 9.29
CA ARG A 114 -14.13 -20.51 10.06
C ARG A 114 -12.94 -19.97 9.24
N TYR A 115 -12.63 -18.69 9.41
CA TYR A 115 -11.49 -18.03 8.77
C TYR A 115 -10.33 -17.91 9.77
N PHE A 116 -9.14 -18.35 9.37
CA PHE A 116 -7.92 -18.28 10.17
C PHE A 116 -6.90 -17.39 9.48
N TYR A 117 -6.40 -16.40 10.21
CA TYR A 117 -5.26 -15.58 9.77
C TYR A 117 -3.98 -16.42 9.80
N ALA A 118 -3.50 -16.85 8.64
CA ALA A 118 -2.16 -17.40 8.53
C ALA A 118 -1.16 -16.23 8.55
N ARG A 119 -0.64 -15.90 9.74
CA ARG A 119 0.61 -15.13 9.85
C ARG A 119 1.79 -16.05 9.52
N ASP A 120 2.94 -15.49 9.14
CA ASP A 120 4.22 -16.23 8.97
C ASP A 120 4.67 -17.02 10.22
N HIS A 121 3.99 -16.84 11.35
CA HIS A 121 4.24 -17.53 12.61
C HIS A 121 3.22 -18.64 12.86
N LEU A 122 3.70 -19.71 13.51
CA LEU A 122 2.92 -20.84 13.98
C LEU A 122 1.58 -20.39 14.60
N ILE A 123 0.45 -20.88 14.08
CA ILE A 123 -0.86 -20.70 14.73
C ILE A 123 -0.75 -21.32 16.12
N LYS A 124 -0.80 -20.53 17.20
CA LYS A 124 -0.68 -21.08 18.56
C LYS A 124 -1.99 -21.76 18.97
N LYS A 125 -1.93 -22.96 19.56
CA LYS A 125 -3.13 -23.66 20.07
C LYS A 125 -3.94 -22.80 21.06
N SER A 126 -3.25 -21.96 21.85
CA SER A 126 -3.87 -21.05 22.82
C SER A 126 -4.67 -19.93 22.18
N THR A 127 -4.41 -19.58 20.91
CA THR A 127 -5.14 -18.53 20.19
C THR A 127 -6.34 -19.06 19.40
N VAL A 128 -6.57 -20.38 19.41
CA VAL A 128 -7.68 -21.01 18.69
C VAL A 128 -8.47 -21.95 19.61
N ASN A 129 -9.76 -21.65 19.79
CA ASN A 129 -10.69 -22.48 20.56
C ASN A 129 -11.15 -23.70 19.73
N LEU A 130 -10.21 -24.60 19.46
CA LEU A 130 -10.40 -25.84 18.70
C LEU A 130 -10.04 -27.07 19.55
N PRO A 131 -10.63 -28.25 19.29
CA PRO A 131 -10.08 -29.52 19.75
C PRO A 131 -8.66 -29.77 19.22
N PHE A 132 -7.86 -30.58 19.91
CA PHE A 132 -6.48 -30.85 19.52
C PHE A 132 -6.36 -31.55 18.14
N SER A 133 -7.32 -32.42 17.81
CA SER A 133 -7.42 -33.10 16.51
C SER A 133 -7.61 -32.10 15.37
N GLU A 134 -8.59 -31.21 15.48
CA GLU A 134 -8.86 -30.15 14.49
C GLU A 134 -7.68 -29.18 14.36
N TYR A 135 -7.05 -28.80 15.48
CA TYR A 135 -5.85 -27.97 15.44
C TYR A 135 -4.71 -28.61 14.64
N LYS A 136 -4.50 -29.93 14.81
CA LYS A 136 -3.48 -30.67 14.06
C LYS A 136 -3.75 -30.63 12.54
N GLU A 137 -5.01 -30.77 12.13
CA GLU A 137 -5.41 -30.65 10.73
C GLU A 137 -5.16 -29.24 10.17
N VAL A 138 -5.56 -28.20 10.91
CA VAL A 138 -5.30 -26.80 10.54
C VAL A 138 -3.80 -26.54 10.36
N CYS A 139 -2.95 -27.04 11.27
CA CYS A 139 -1.50 -26.93 11.15
C CYS A 139 -0.94 -27.67 9.92
N LEU A 140 -1.45 -28.87 9.61
CA LEU A 140 -1.04 -29.63 8.42
C LEU A 140 -1.41 -28.92 7.12
N HIS A 141 -2.62 -28.36 7.04
CA HIS A 141 -3.05 -27.55 5.89
C HIS A 141 -2.21 -26.29 5.75
N HIS A 142 -1.96 -25.57 6.85
CA HIS A 142 -1.07 -24.41 6.86
C HIS A 142 0.33 -24.74 6.31
N HIS A 143 0.93 -25.86 6.73
CA HIS A 143 2.27 -26.28 6.24
C HIS A 143 2.27 -26.62 4.75
N LYS A 144 1.19 -27.21 4.22
CA LYS A 144 1.07 -27.45 2.77
C LYS A 144 1.10 -26.15 1.98
N HIS A 145 0.41 -25.10 2.44
CA HIS A 145 0.35 -23.82 1.73
C HIS A 145 1.58 -22.93 1.92
N LYS A 146 2.37 -23.15 2.98
CA LYS A 146 3.64 -22.42 3.20
C LYS A 146 4.74 -22.79 2.19
N ASN A 147 4.71 -24.00 1.63
CA ASN A 147 5.74 -24.50 0.71
C ASN A 147 5.52 -24.10 -0.77
N PHE A 148 4.51 -23.29 -1.08
CA PHE A 148 4.19 -22.84 -2.46
C PHE A 148 4.45 -21.34 -2.66
N ILE A 149 5.25 -20.70 -1.79
CA ILE A 149 5.69 -19.30 -1.92
C ILE A 149 7.21 -19.28 -2.04
#